data_AF-A0A5K1FRA0-F1
#
_entry.id   AF-A0A5K1FRA0-F1
#
_cell.length_a   1.000
_cell.length_b   1.000
_cell.length_c   1.000
_cell.angle_alpha   90.00
_cell.angle_beta   90.00
_cell.angle_gamma   90.00
#
_symmetry.space_group_name_H-M   'P 1'
#
loop_
_entity.id
_entity.type
_entity.pdbx_description
1 polymer ?
#
loop_
_entity_poly.entity_id
_entity_poly.type
_entity_poly.pdbx_seq_one_letter_code
_entity_poly.pdbx_strand_id
1 'polypeptide(L)'
;VKKLEREKRLDAIVDPNLKQNYDGQEVEMMIQVALLCTQASPEDRPKMAEVVRMLEGEGLAERWVEWQQVEHTRRQEYERIQRRFDWGEDSVYNQDAIELSGAR
;
A
#
# COMPACT_ATOMS: atom_id res chain seq x y z
N VAL A 1 -7.41 -4.34 -0.51
CA VAL A 1 -8.07 -3.02 -0.42
C VAL A 1 -7.68 -2.08 -1.57
N LYS A 2 -6.41 -1.65 -1.73
CA LYS A 2 -5.99 -0.70 -2.82
C LYS A 2 -6.45 -1.07 -4.24
N LYS A 3 -6.50 -2.37 -4.58
CA LYS A 3 -7.04 -2.83 -5.88
C LYS A 3 -8.54 -2.55 -6.00
N LEU A 4 -9.31 -2.90 -4.97
CA LEU A 4 -10.78 -2.76 -4.94
C LEU A 4 -11.20 -1.29 -4.92
N GLU A 5 -10.46 -0.42 -4.22
CA GLU A 5 -10.71 1.03 -4.23
C GLU A 5 -10.56 1.60 -5.64
N ARG A 6 -9.47 1.27 -6.36
CA ARG A 6 -9.27 1.70 -7.76
C ARG A 6 -10.34 1.18 -8.72
N GLU A 7 -10.86 -0.02 -8.46
CA GLU A 7 -11.97 -0.62 -9.22
C GLU A 7 -13.34 -0.06 -8.80
N LYS A 8 -13.40 0.84 -7.79
CA LYS A 8 -14.62 1.39 -7.18
C LYS A 8 -15.60 0.31 -6.70
N ARG A 9 -15.06 -0.82 -6.22
CA ARG A 9 -15.84 -1.96 -5.68
C ARG A 9 -16.02 -1.84 -4.17
N LEU A 10 -16.77 -0.83 -3.75
CA LEU A 10 -17.00 -0.52 -2.33
C LEU A 10 -17.76 -1.63 -1.60
N ASP A 11 -18.69 -2.29 -2.29
CA ASP A 11 -19.47 -3.43 -1.82
C ASP A 11 -18.60 -4.61 -1.33
N ALA A 12 -17.43 -4.79 -1.94
CA ALA A 12 -16.47 -5.83 -1.55
C ALA A 12 -15.58 -5.42 -0.37
N ILE A 13 -15.66 -4.17 0.10
CA ILE A 13 -14.87 -3.61 1.20
C ILE A 13 -15.74 -3.41 2.44
N VAL A 14 -16.99 -2.96 2.26
CA VAL A 14 -17.90 -2.61 3.35
C VAL A 14 -18.43 -3.85 4.07
N ASP A 15 -18.62 -3.74 5.38
CA ASP A 15 -19.22 -4.81 6.20
C ASP A 15 -20.64 -5.16 5.70
N PRO A 16 -20.91 -6.43 5.33
CA PRO A 16 -22.24 -6.89 4.92
C PRO A 16 -23.33 -6.66 5.96
N ASN A 17 -22.99 -6.59 7.25
CA ASN A 17 -23.93 -6.35 8.34
C ASN A 17 -24.53 -4.94 8.33
N LEU A 18 -23.88 -3.99 7.63
CA LEU A 18 -24.45 -2.66 7.42
C LEU A 18 -25.63 -2.67 6.46
N LYS A 19 -25.91 -3.78 5.74
CA LYS A 19 -27.10 -3.97 4.90
C LYS A 19 -27.36 -2.80 3.93
N GLN A 20 -26.31 -2.24 3.33
CA GLN A 20 -26.36 -1.06 2.46
C GLN A 20 -26.90 0.23 3.13
N ASN A 21 -26.96 0.26 4.46
CA ASN A 21 -27.31 1.44 5.23
C ASN A 21 -26.05 2.28 5.52
N TYR A 22 -25.46 2.81 4.46
CA TYR A 22 -24.29 3.69 4.53
C TYR A 22 -24.28 4.65 3.34
N ASP A 23 -23.64 5.80 3.52
CA ASP A 23 -23.35 6.71 2.41
C ASP A 23 -22.07 6.27 1.68
N GLY A 24 -22.14 6.15 0.35
CA GLY A 24 -21.00 5.70 -0.46
C GLY A 24 -19.81 6.67 -0.43
N GLN A 25 -20.07 7.98 -0.32
CA GLN A 25 -19.03 9.00 -0.23
C GLN A 25 -18.34 8.96 1.14
N GLU A 26 -19.09 8.77 2.22
CA GLU A 26 -18.51 8.60 3.56
C GLU A 26 -17.63 7.36 3.63
N VAL A 27 -18.07 6.25 3.03
CA VAL A 27 -17.27 5.03 2.93
C VAL A 27 -15.99 5.27 2.11
N GLU A 28 -16.11 5.93 0.97
CA GLU A 28 -14.95 6.25 0.13
C GLU A 28 -13.95 7.13 0.89
N MET A 29 -14.42 8.18 1.55
CA MET A 29 -13.62 9.05 2.41
C MET A 29 -12.89 8.25 3.49
N MET A 30 -13.61 7.36 4.19
CA MET A 30 -13.04 6.51 5.23
C MET A 30 -11.96 5.56 4.70
N ILE A 31 -12.16 4.99 3.50
CA ILE A 31 -11.17 4.14 2.86
C ILE A 31 -9.92 4.93 2.51
N GLN A 32 -10.07 6.15 1.97
CA GLN A 32 -8.94 7.01 1.62
C GLN A 32 -8.11 7.37 2.87
N VAL A 33 -8.78 7.82 3.93
CA VAL A 33 -8.15 8.13 5.23
C VAL A 33 -7.45 6.90 5.81
N ALA A 34 -8.10 5.73 5.80
CA ALA A 34 -7.51 4.49 6.28
C ALA A 34 -6.25 4.08 5.48
N LEU A 35 -6.27 4.27 4.16
CA LEU A 35 -5.13 3.97 3.28
C LEU A 35 -3.95 4.93 3.53
N LEU A 36 -4.22 6.21 3.81
CA LEU A 36 -3.19 7.17 4.24
C LEU A 36 -2.59 6.79 5.60
N CYS A 37 -3.42 6.38 6.57
CA CYS A 37 -2.97 6.02 7.92
C CYS A 37 -2.17 4.70 7.98
N THR A 38 -2.38 3.80 7.01
CA THR A 38 -1.78 2.45 6.98
C THR A 38 -0.59 2.34 6.02
N GLN A 39 0.02 3.48 5.67
CA GLN A 39 1.23 3.49 4.84
C GLN A 39 2.39 2.75 5.50
N ALA A 40 3.19 2.09 4.67
CA ALA A 40 4.27 1.23 5.12
C ALA A 40 5.32 2.03 5.92
N SER A 41 5.74 3.17 5.41
CA SER A 41 6.62 4.10 6.11
C SER A 41 5.84 4.89 7.16
N PRO A 42 6.28 4.88 8.44
CA PRO A 42 5.68 5.69 9.49
C PRO A 42 5.68 7.20 9.19
N GLU A 43 6.71 7.70 8.51
CA GLU A 43 6.89 9.10 8.17
C GLU A 43 5.87 9.66 7.16
N ASP A 44 5.27 8.80 6.33
CA ASP A 44 4.26 9.22 5.35
C ASP A 44 2.87 9.37 6.02
N ARG A 45 2.65 8.67 7.14
CA ARG A 45 1.36 8.59 7.81
C ARG A 45 0.95 9.99 8.33
N PRO A 46 -0.31 10.41 8.12
CA PRO A 46 -0.78 11.69 8.61
C PRO A 46 -0.77 11.74 10.15
N LYS A 47 -0.55 12.93 10.69
CA LYS A 47 -0.72 13.16 12.14
C LYS A 47 -2.21 13.04 12.49
N MET A 48 -2.52 12.61 13.72
CA MET A 48 -3.92 12.50 14.16
C MET A 48 -4.72 13.80 14.02
N ALA A 49 -4.10 14.97 14.18
CA ALA A 49 -4.76 16.25 13.94
C ALA A 49 -5.15 16.44 12.45
N GLU A 50 -4.32 15.98 11.52
CA GLU A 50 -4.63 16.01 10.08
C GLU A 50 -5.74 15.02 9.75
N VAL A 51 -5.74 13.84 10.41
CA VAL A 51 -6.82 12.85 10.27
C VAL A 51 -8.17 13.43 10.68
N VAL A 52 -8.24 14.14 11.81
CA VAL A 52 -9.48 14.79 12.25
C VAL A 52 -9.94 15.82 11.21
N ARG A 53 -9.04 16.68 10.71
CA ARG A 53 -9.38 17.66 9.68
C ARG A 53 -9.90 17.01 8.39
N MET A 54 -9.28 15.91 7.96
CA MET A 54 -9.76 15.16 6.79
C MET A 54 -11.17 14.60 7.01
N LEU A 55 -11.48 14.10 8.21
CA LEU A 55 -12.82 13.61 8.56
C LEU A 55 -13.85 14.73 8.69
N GLU A 56 -13.42 15.95 9.02
CA GLU A 56 -14.24 17.16 9.03
C GLU A 56 -14.46 17.74 7.62
N GLY A 57 -13.85 17.15 6.59
CA GLY A 57 -14.02 17.53 5.18
C GLY A 57 -12.92 18.43 4.61
N GLU A 58 -11.80 18.59 5.33
CA GLU A 58 -10.70 19.48 4.91
C GLU A 58 -9.46 18.71 4.41
N GLY A 59 -8.96 19.07 3.23
CA GLY A 59 -7.60 18.71 2.79
C GLY A 59 -7.39 17.26 2.33
N LEU A 60 -8.43 16.41 2.38
CA LEU A 60 -8.32 15.01 1.96
C LEU A 60 -8.08 14.89 0.46
N ALA A 61 -8.80 15.66 -0.36
CA ALA A 61 -8.75 15.55 -1.81
C ALA A 61 -7.34 15.84 -2.36
N GLU A 62 -6.72 16.92 -1.89
CA GLU A 62 -5.37 17.31 -2.26
C GLU A 62 -4.36 16.24 -1.86
N ARG A 63 -4.42 15.79 -0.60
CA ARG A 63 -3.51 14.76 -0.07
C ARG A 63 -3.69 13.41 -0.76
N TRP A 64 -4.92 13.08 -1.15
CA TRP A 64 -5.22 11.86 -1.87
C TRP A 64 -4.59 11.84 -3.27
N VAL A 65 -4.63 12.98 -3.98
CA VAL A 65 -3.99 13.13 -5.30
C VAL A 65 -2.48 12.94 -5.19
N GLU A 66 -1.84 13.57 -4.19
CA GLU A 66 -0.40 13.39 -3.92
C GLU A 66 -0.07 11.92 -3.66
N TRP A 67 -0.87 11.27 -2.82
CA TRP A 67 -0.66 9.86 -2.50
C TRP A 67 -0.77 8.93 -3.71
N GLN A 68 -1.76 9.15 -4.58
CA GLN A 68 -1.92 8.35 -5.81
C GLN A 68 -0.68 8.46 -6.70
N GLN A 69 -0.10 9.66 -6.82
CA GLN A 69 1.10 9.87 -7.62
C GLN A 69 2.32 9.17 -7.02
N VAL A 70 2.49 9.23 -5.70
CA VAL A 70 3.57 8.54 -4.97
C VAL A 70 3.41 7.03 -5.10
N GLU A 71 2.22 6.48 -4.87
CA GLU A 71 1.95 5.04 -4.97
C GLU A 71 2.18 4.52 -6.39
N HIS A 72 1.80 5.29 -7.41
CA HIS A 72 2.06 4.95 -8.80
C HIS A 72 3.56 4.92 -9.11
N THR A 73 4.30 5.95 -8.68
CA THR A 73 5.77 6.00 -8.82
C THR A 73 6.42 4.81 -8.12
N ARG A 74 6.05 4.55 -6.87
CA ARG A 74 6.57 3.44 -6.07
C ARG A 74 6.31 2.09 -6.75
N ARG A 75 5.10 1.88 -7.27
CA ARG A 75 4.76 0.66 -8.02
C ARG A 75 5.63 0.49 -9.26
N GLN A 76 5.80 1.54 -10.05
CA GLN A 76 6.66 1.50 -11.23
C GLN A 76 8.11 1.20 -10.87
N GLU A 77 8.62 1.78 -9.79
CA GLU A 77 9.96 1.49 -9.29
C GLU A 77 10.10 0.03 -8.88
N TYR A 78 9.16 -0.51 -8.10
CA TYR A 78 9.13 -1.93 -7.79
C TYR A 78 9.12 -2.82 -9.04
N GLU A 79 8.32 -2.49 -10.06
CA GLU A 79 8.29 -3.23 -11.33
C GLU A 79 9.59 -3.10 -12.13
N ARG A 80 10.25 -1.93 -12.10
CA ARG A 80 11.56 -1.72 -12.73
C ARG A 80 12.65 -2.52 -12.00
N ILE A 81 12.63 -2.48 -10.68
CA ILE A 81 13.55 -3.22 -9.82
C ILE A 81 13.35 -4.73 -10.02
N GLN A 82 12.12 -5.21 -9.98
CA GLN A 82 11.78 -6.62 -10.20
C GLN A 82 12.24 -7.07 -11.58
N ARG A 83 11.95 -6.31 -12.65
CA ARG A 83 12.48 -6.62 -13.99
C ARG A 83 14.00 -6.67 -14.02
N ARG A 84 14.70 -5.76 -13.33
CA ARG A 84 16.17 -5.78 -13.26
C ARG A 84 16.70 -7.05 -12.60
N PHE A 85 16.02 -7.57 -11.58
CA PHE A 85 16.41 -8.79 -10.88
C PHE A 85 16.02 -10.07 -11.62
N ASP A 86 14.95 -10.05 -12.43
CA ASP A 86 14.49 -11.17 -13.27
C ASP A 86 15.52 -11.57 -14.36
N TRP A 87 16.33 -10.62 -14.85
CA TRP A 87 17.44 -10.88 -15.78
C TRP A 87 18.77 -11.28 -15.09
N GLY A 88 18.78 -11.42 -13.76
CA GLY A 88 19.99 -11.71 -12.97
C GLY A 88 20.22 -13.19 -12.62
N GLU A 89 19.36 -14.10 -13.09
CA GLU A 89 19.33 -15.50 -12.65
C GLU A 89 20.22 -16.47 -13.47
N ASP A 90 21.12 -15.97 -14.33
CA ASP A 90 22.14 -16.82 -14.99
C ASP A 90 23.42 -17.02 -14.13
N SER A 91 23.44 -16.58 -12.88
CA SER A 91 24.58 -16.72 -11.96
C SER A 91 24.31 -17.70 -10.81
N VAL A 92 23.92 -18.93 -11.13
CA VAL A 92 23.85 -20.04 -10.15
C VAL A 92 24.77 -21.19 -10.58
N TYR A 93 26.08 -21.05 -10.35
CA TYR A 93 27.09 -22.12 -10.22
C TYR A 93 28.32 -21.49 -9.54
N ASN A 94 28.90 -21.88 -8.40
CA ASN A 94 28.64 -22.86 -7.35
C ASN A 94 29.20 -22.24 -6.05
N GLN A 95 28.51 -22.37 -4.92
CA GLN A 95 29.14 -22.23 -3.61
C GLN A 95 29.10 -23.60 -2.94
N ASP A 96 30.12 -24.40 -3.22
CA ASP A 96 30.30 -25.68 -2.54
C ASP A 96 30.61 -25.44 -1.06
N ALA A 97 29.95 -26.22 -0.20
CA ALA A 97 30.15 -26.17 1.23
C ALA A 97 31.59 -26.59 1.58
N ILE A 98 32.30 -25.75 2.32
CA ILE A 98 33.59 -26.13 2.92
C ILE A 98 33.29 -27.12 4.05
N GLU A 99 33.55 -28.40 3.81
CA GLU A 99 33.50 -29.41 4.87
C GLU A 99 34.67 -29.19 5.84
N LEU A 100 34.37 -28.66 7.03
CA LEU A 100 35.30 -28.65 8.14
C LEU A 100 35.39 -30.07 8.71
N SER A 101 36.45 -30.79 8.35
CA SER A 101 36.78 -32.05 9.00
C SER A 101 37.04 -31.82 10.49
N GLY A 102 36.09 -32.29 11.31
CA GLY A 102 36.25 -32.96 12.61
C GLY A 102 37.09 -32.30 13.72
N ALA A 103 36.49 -32.18 14.91
CA ALA A 103 37.21 -31.90 16.13
C ALA A 103 38.03 -33.12 16.63
N ARG A 104 39.34 -32.88 16.80
CA ARG A 104 40.38 -33.61 17.56
C ARG A 104 40.70 -35.06 17.20
#